data_AF-A0A7S1J5S1-F1
#
_entry.id   AF-A0A7S1J5S1-F1
#
_cell.length_a   1.000
_cell.length_b   1.000
_cell.length_c   1.000
_cell.angle_alpha   90.00
_cell.angle_beta   90.00
_cell.angle_gamma   90.00
#
_symmetry.space_group_name_H-M   'P 1'
#
loop_
_entity.id
_entity.type
_entity.pdbx_description
1 polymer ?
#
loop_
_entity_poly.entity_id
_entity_poly.type
_entity_poly.pdbx_seq_one_letter_code
_entity_poly.pdbx_strand_id
1 'polypeptide(L)'
;TATCGVGFYKDFSDCTGAGTADQGKCTACSATCTAGQYVDQSACDGTQTSNGYVCVECSATCGAGQYVDKSLCTGSGTSNQGQCTSCSATCTVGNFIDLSLCTGSGTSNQGQCTACSAGCSAGQYIDQSACDGTGSSNGWVCAACGTALTCTAGQYQDLAPCTGSTNADVSACVACTATCGVGFYKDFSDCTGAGTADQGKCTACSA
;
A
#
# COMPACT_ATOMS: atom_id res chain seq x y z
N THR A 1 -39.65 -33.11 35.29
CA THR A 1 -39.04 -32.11 34.41
C THR A 1 -37.58 -31.93 34.77
N ALA A 2 -36.69 -32.42 33.92
CA ALA A 2 -35.26 -32.15 34.05
C ALA A 2 -34.99 -30.65 33.93
N THR A 3 -34.23 -30.10 34.87
CA THR A 3 -33.70 -28.73 34.81
C THR A 3 -32.29 -28.80 34.25
N CYS A 4 -32.08 -28.28 33.05
CA CYS A 4 -30.76 -28.22 32.43
C CYS A 4 -30.10 -26.89 32.73
N GLY A 5 -28.77 -26.91 32.90
CA GLY A 5 -27.97 -25.69 33.04
C GLY A 5 -27.64 -25.05 31.68
N VAL A 6 -27.03 -23.87 31.72
CA VAL A 6 -26.48 -23.19 30.53
C VAL A 6 -25.50 -24.11 29.80
N GLY A 7 -25.56 -24.11 28.47
CA GLY A 7 -24.80 -25.00 27.59
C GLY A 7 -25.51 -26.31 27.23
N PHE A 8 -26.75 -26.52 27.71
CA PHE A 8 -27.51 -27.74 27.47
C PHE A 8 -28.93 -27.44 26.96
N TYR A 9 -29.56 -28.44 26.32
CA TYR A 9 -30.99 -28.45 25.99
C TYR A 9 -31.65 -29.72 26.52
N LYS A 10 -32.97 -29.68 26.69
CA LYS A 10 -33.78 -30.83 27.12
C LYS A 10 -34.02 -31.77 25.94
N ASP A 11 -33.44 -32.94 26.00
CA ASP A 11 -33.56 -33.96 24.97
C ASP A 11 -34.53 -35.05 25.43
N PHE A 12 -35.62 -35.19 24.69
CA PHE A 12 -36.66 -36.19 24.93
C PHE A 12 -36.65 -37.30 23.88
N SER A 13 -35.55 -37.49 23.14
CA SER A 13 -35.41 -38.57 22.14
C SER A 13 -35.68 -39.96 22.70
N ASP A 14 -35.45 -40.16 24.00
CA ASP A 14 -35.69 -41.43 24.70
C ASP A 14 -37.15 -41.57 25.22
N CYS A 15 -37.99 -40.54 25.09
CA CYS A 15 -39.41 -40.59 25.46
C CYS A 15 -40.25 -41.24 24.35
N THR A 16 -40.21 -42.57 24.28
CA THR A 16 -40.93 -43.37 23.28
C THR A 16 -42.42 -43.60 23.60
N GLY A 17 -42.91 -43.07 24.72
CA GLY A 17 -44.29 -43.26 25.19
C GLY A 17 -44.55 -44.58 25.95
N ALA A 18 -43.52 -45.42 26.16
CA ALA A 18 -43.65 -46.72 26.83
C ALA A 18 -43.35 -46.70 28.35
N GLY A 19 -42.90 -45.57 28.90
CA GLY A 19 -42.48 -45.44 30.30
C GLY A 19 -43.48 -44.72 31.20
N THR A 20 -43.28 -44.81 32.52
CA THR A 20 -44.12 -44.15 33.55
C THR A 20 -43.44 -42.95 34.22
N ALA A 21 -42.29 -42.51 33.72
CA ALA A 21 -41.53 -41.38 34.24
C ALA A 21 -40.95 -40.53 33.10
N ASP A 22 -40.83 -39.23 33.34
CA ASP A 22 -40.16 -38.26 32.47
C ASP A 22 -38.65 -38.55 32.44
N GLN A 23 -38.13 -38.95 31.28
CA GLN A 23 -36.72 -39.30 31.07
C GLN A 23 -35.96 -38.24 30.25
N GLY A 24 -36.45 -37.00 30.20
CA GLY A 24 -35.71 -35.91 29.55
C GLY A 24 -34.28 -35.83 30.09
N LYS A 25 -33.28 -35.93 29.20
CA LYS A 25 -31.86 -35.78 29.54
C LYS A 25 -31.37 -34.39 29.11
N CYS A 26 -30.31 -33.92 29.76
CA CYS A 26 -29.65 -32.69 29.32
C CYS A 26 -28.57 -33.03 28.31
N THR A 27 -28.80 -32.66 27.05
CA THR A 27 -27.82 -32.86 25.97
C THR A 27 -27.06 -31.56 25.73
N ALA A 28 -25.74 -31.64 25.62
CA ALA A 28 -24.90 -30.47 25.41
C ALA A 28 -25.23 -29.81 24.07
N CYS A 29 -25.36 -28.50 24.08
CA CYS A 29 -25.34 -27.72 22.86
C CYS A 29 -23.94 -27.78 22.27
N SER A 30 -23.80 -28.45 21.15
CA SER A 30 -22.52 -28.54 20.46
C SER A 30 -22.75 -28.53 18.96
N ALA A 31 -21.83 -27.87 18.27
CA ALA A 31 -21.79 -27.80 16.83
C ALA A 31 -20.41 -27.35 16.38
N THR A 32 -20.15 -27.60 15.10
CA THR A 32 -19.02 -27.01 14.39
C THR A 32 -19.60 -26.12 13.32
N CYS A 33 -19.26 -24.84 13.36
CA CYS A 33 -19.55 -23.88 12.33
C CYS A 33 -18.49 -23.92 11.23
N THR A 34 -18.71 -23.17 10.16
CA THR A 34 -17.70 -23.05 9.10
C THR A 34 -16.57 -22.10 9.51
N ALA A 35 -15.42 -22.20 8.85
CA ALA A 35 -14.32 -21.25 9.07
C ALA A 35 -14.79 -19.81 8.76
N GLY A 36 -14.39 -18.86 9.61
CA GLY A 36 -14.90 -17.49 9.61
C GLY A 36 -16.01 -17.24 10.64
N GLN A 37 -16.51 -18.27 11.31
CA GLN A 37 -17.61 -18.19 12.28
C GLN A 37 -17.21 -18.68 13.67
N TYR A 38 -18.03 -18.31 14.66
CA TYR A 38 -18.01 -18.88 16.01
C TYR A 38 -19.39 -19.41 16.38
N VAL A 39 -19.43 -20.32 17.34
CA VAL A 39 -20.64 -20.93 17.88
C VAL A 39 -21.21 -20.01 18.96
N ASP A 40 -22.31 -19.33 18.67
CA ASP A 40 -23.09 -18.63 19.69
C ASP A 40 -24.01 -19.62 20.39
N GLN A 41 -23.80 -19.80 21.69
CA GLN A 41 -24.60 -20.66 22.57
C GLN A 41 -25.55 -19.85 23.47
N SER A 42 -25.78 -18.57 23.17
CA SER A 42 -26.65 -17.69 23.96
C SER A 42 -28.07 -18.24 24.11
N ALA A 43 -28.61 -18.91 23.08
CA ALA A 43 -29.90 -19.60 23.11
C ALA A 43 -29.84 -21.00 23.74
N CYS A 44 -28.69 -21.40 24.30
CA CYS A 44 -28.51 -22.64 25.04
C CYS A 44 -28.58 -22.43 26.56
N ASP A 45 -29.74 -21.98 27.04
CA ASP A 45 -29.95 -21.62 28.44
C ASP A 45 -30.55 -22.74 29.31
N GLY A 46 -30.85 -23.89 28.70
CA GLY A 46 -31.42 -25.06 29.38
C GLY A 46 -32.94 -25.12 29.38
N THR A 47 -33.61 -24.12 28.80
CA THR A 47 -35.08 -24.07 28.73
C THR A 47 -35.65 -24.81 27.51
N GLN A 48 -34.90 -24.80 26.42
CA GLN A 48 -35.25 -25.27 25.08
C GLN A 48 -35.12 -26.79 24.92
N THR A 49 -35.83 -27.34 23.93
CA THR A 49 -35.93 -28.80 23.70
C THR A 49 -35.16 -29.29 22.47
N SER A 50 -34.33 -28.43 21.90
CA SER A 50 -33.51 -28.69 20.73
C SER A 50 -32.17 -27.98 20.85
N ASN A 51 -31.19 -28.42 20.08
CA ASN A 51 -29.89 -27.76 20.02
C ASN A 51 -30.07 -26.31 19.55
N GLY A 52 -29.72 -25.35 20.41
CA GLY A 52 -30.03 -23.92 20.25
C GLY A 52 -28.85 -23.07 19.78
N TYR A 53 -27.75 -23.66 19.33
CA TYR A 53 -26.60 -22.89 18.86
C TYR A 53 -26.92 -22.13 17.56
N VAL A 54 -26.22 -21.03 17.35
CA VAL A 54 -26.24 -20.27 16.09
C VAL A 54 -24.79 -20.05 15.63
N CYS A 55 -24.54 -20.21 14.33
CA CYS A 55 -23.24 -19.83 13.77
C CYS A 55 -23.24 -18.34 13.46
N VAL A 56 -22.33 -17.61 14.10
CA VAL A 56 -22.22 -16.15 13.93
C VAL A 56 -20.89 -15.84 13.25
N GLU A 57 -20.96 -14.99 12.23
CA GLU A 57 -19.77 -14.46 11.56
C GLU A 57 -18.88 -13.72 12.55
N CYS A 58 -17.60 -14.05 12.52
CA CYS A 58 -16.62 -13.21 13.19
C CYS A 58 -16.55 -11.84 12.52
N SER A 59 -16.38 -10.82 13.33
CA SER A 59 -16.39 -9.43 12.89
C SER A 59 -15.49 -8.59 13.77
N ALA A 60 -14.99 -7.48 13.22
CA ALA A 60 -14.28 -6.46 13.95
C ALA A 60 -14.57 -5.11 13.30
N THR A 61 -14.50 -4.03 14.08
CA THR A 61 -14.58 -2.67 13.55
C THR A 61 -13.17 -2.17 13.33
N CYS A 62 -12.74 -2.12 12.07
CA CYS A 62 -11.38 -1.75 11.71
C CYS A 62 -11.33 -0.36 11.08
N GLY A 63 -10.18 0.30 11.24
CA GLY A 63 -9.92 1.60 10.63
C GLY A 63 -9.42 1.48 9.18
N ALA A 64 -9.24 2.63 8.52
CA ALA A 64 -8.54 2.70 7.26
C ALA A 64 -7.12 2.13 7.40
N GLY A 65 -6.65 1.42 6.36
CA GLY A 65 -5.38 0.69 6.36
C GLY A 65 -5.45 -0.71 7.00
N GLN A 66 -6.63 -1.18 7.41
CA GLN A 66 -6.83 -2.50 8.01
C GLN A 66 -7.94 -3.32 7.32
N TYR A 67 -7.91 -4.63 7.54
CA TYR A 67 -8.97 -5.57 7.17
C TYR A 67 -9.34 -6.46 8.37
N VAL A 68 -10.53 -7.04 8.31
CA VAL A 68 -11.01 -8.00 9.31
C VAL A 68 -10.39 -9.37 9.03
N ASP A 69 -9.45 -9.78 9.86
CA ASP A 69 -8.89 -11.12 9.86
C ASP A 69 -9.79 -12.06 10.68
N LYS A 70 -10.31 -13.09 10.02
CA LYS A 70 -11.15 -14.13 10.62
C LYS A 70 -10.44 -15.48 10.74
N SER A 71 -9.12 -15.54 10.52
CA SER A 71 -8.34 -16.79 10.52
C SER A 71 -8.42 -17.54 11.86
N LEU A 72 -8.58 -16.81 12.97
CA LEU A 72 -8.75 -17.39 14.30
C LEU A 72 -10.16 -17.95 14.56
N CYS A 73 -11.11 -17.68 13.66
CA CYS A 73 -12.46 -18.21 13.74
C CYS A 73 -12.56 -19.54 13.02
N THR A 74 -12.17 -20.59 13.73
CA THR A 74 -12.12 -21.96 13.20
C THR A 74 -13.48 -22.65 13.11
N GLY A 75 -14.56 -22.00 13.55
CA GLY A 75 -15.89 -22.60 13.64
C GLY A 75 -16.16 -23.43 14.90
N SER A 76 -15.15 -23.63 15.77
CA SER A 76 -15.29 -24.40 17.02
C SER A 76 -15.26 -23.55 18.29
N GLY A 77 -14.84 -22.28 18.19
CA GLY A 77 -14.82 -21.36 19.31
C GLY A 77 -16.21 -20.84 19.66
N THR A 78 -16.41 -20.38 20.90
CA THR A 78 -17.70 -19.87 21.42
C THR A 78 -17.75 -18.34 21.52
N SER A 79 -16.77 -17.66 20.94
CA SER A 79 -16.65 -16.20 21.02
C SER A 79 -16.14 -15.65 19.69
N ASN A 80 -16.48 -14.40 19.42
CA ASN A 80 -15.93 -13.67 18.29
C ASN A 80 -14.39 -13.53 18.45
N GLN A 81 -13.65 -14.02 17.45
CA GLN A 81 -12.18 -13.91 17.37
C GLN A 81 -11.76 -13.11 16.12
N GLY A 82 -12.68 -12.36 15.50
CA GLY A 82 -12.36 -11.43 14.43
C GLY A 82 -11.46 -10.30 14.97
N GLN A 83 -10.39 -10.00 14.24
CA GLN A 83 -9.42 -8.98 14.63
C GLN A 83 -9.06 -8.08 13.46
N CYS A 84 -8.51 -6.90 13.76
CA CYS A 84 -8.04 -5.98 12.72
C CYS A 84 -6.57 -6.24 12.41
N THR A 85 -6.29 -6.55 11.15
CA THR A 85 -4.94 -6.76 10.65
C THR A 85 -4.61 -5.69 9.63
N SER A 86 -3.40 -5.13 9.70
CA SER A 86 -2.95 -4.12 8.74
C SER A 86 -2.88 -4.69 7.33
N CYS A 87 -3.37 -3.94 6.35
CA CYS A 87 -3.03 -4.20 4.96
C CYS A 87 -1.56 -3.91 4.73
N SER A 88 -0.98 -4.66 3.79
CA SER A 88 0.42 -4.51 3.42
C SER A 88 0.63 -5.02 1.99
N ALA A 89 1.69 -4.57 1.36
CA ALA A 89 2.17 -5.13 0.11
C ALA A 89 3.70 -5.16 0.14
N THR A 90 4.29 -6.04 -0.68
CA THR A 90 5.73 -6.03 -0.93
C THR A 90 5.93 -5.51 -2.34
N CYS A 91 6.46 -4.30 -2.45
CA CYS A 91 6.61 -3.62 -3.73
C CYS A 91 8.08 -3.53 -4.12
N THR A 92 8.35 -3.53 -5.42
CA THR A 92 9.68 -3.25 -5.97
C THR A 92 9.90 -1.74 -6.05
N VAL A 93 11.17 -1.33 -6.09
CA VAL A 93 11.57 0.05 -6.39
C VAL A 93 10.83 0.57 -7.63
N GLY A 94 10.41 1.85 -7.58
CA GLY A 94 9.54 2.47 -8.58
C GLY A 94 8.05 2.35 -8.29
N ASN A 95 7.65 1.74 -7.17
CA ASN A 95 6.26 1.68 -6.70
C ASN A 95 6.13 2.15 -5.25
N PHE A 96 4.90 2.52 -4.87
CA PHE A 96 4.49 2.73 -3.50
C PHE A 96 3.36 1.78 -3.11
N ILE A 97 3.18 1.57 -1.81
CA ILE A 97 2.10 0.75 -1.24
C ILE A 97 0.82 1.58 -1.22
N ASP A 98 -0.12 1.26 -2.10
CA ASP A 98 -1.44 1.85 -2.10
C ASP A 98 -2.38 1.05 -1.18
N LEU A 99 -2.86 1.73 -0.14
CA LEU A 99 -3.78 1.20 0.85
C LEU A 99 -5.21 1.75 0.69
N SER A 100 -5.51 2.46 -0.40
CA SER A 100 -6.82 3.09 -0.63
C SER A 100 -7.99 2.11 -0.64
N LEU A 101 -7.74 0.88 -1.09
CA LEU A 101 -8.74 -0.21 -1.09
C LEU A 101 -8.88 -0.87 0.28
N CYS A 102 -8.00 -0.57 1.23
CA CYS A 102 -8.03 -1.11 2.58
C CYS A 102 -8.83 -0.18 3.51
N THR A 103 -10.15 -0.26 3.41
CA THR A 103 -11.07 0.69 4.07
C THR A 103 -11.50 0.30 5.48
N GLY A 104 -11.10 -0.89 5.97
CA GLY A 104 -11.56 -1.44 7.26
C GLY A 104 -12.74 -2.42 7.16
N SER A 105 -13.43 -2.50 6.01
CA SER A 105 -14.63 -3.35 5.85
C SER A 105 -14.38 -4.69 5.13
N GLY A 106 -13.22 -4.86 4.50
CA GLY A 106 -12.84 -6.09 3.81
C GLY A 106 -12.39 -7.20 4.76
N THR A 107 -12.36 -8.44 4.27
CA THR A 107 -11.89 -9.62 5.02
C THR A 107 -10.56 -10.18 4.50
N SER A 108 -9.86 -9.40 3.68
CA SER A 108 -8.59 -9.78 3.08
C SER A 108 -7.69 -8.56 2.94
N ASN A 109 -6.39 -8.83 2.85
CA ASN A 109 -5.41 -7.81 2.57
C ASN A 109 -5.63 -7.25 1.15
N GLN A 110 -5.86 -5.94 1.05
CA GLN A 110 -6.06 -5.21 -0.20
C GLN A 110 -4.93 -4.20 -0.47
N GLY A 111 -3.79 -4.33 0.22
CA GLY A 111 -2.61 -3.54 -0.11
C GLY A 111 -2.10 -3.91 -1.51
N GLN A 112 -1.84 -2.91 -2.35
CA GLN A 112 -1.37 -3.11 -3.72
C GLN A 112 -0.16 -2.21 -4.03
N CYS A 113 0.59 -2.58 -5.06
CA CYS A 113 1.70 -1.77 -5.53
C CYS A 113 1.25 -0.88 -6.67
N THR A 114 1.43 0.43 -6.50
CA THR A 114 1.10 1.43 -7.51
C THR A 114 2.38 2.11 -7.95
N ALA A 115 2.57 2.23 -9.27
CA ALA A 115 3.75 2.88 -9.82
C ALA A 115 3.84 4.33 -9.34
N CYS A 116 5.04 4.76 -8.96
CA CYS A 116 5.27 6.19 -8.79
C CYS A 116 5.24 6.85 -10.16
N SER A 117 4.35 7.82 -10.31
CA SER A 117 4.17 8.54 -11.56
C SER A 117 4.37 10.03 -11.31
N ALA A 118 5.24 10.63 -12.13
CA ALA A 118 5.63 12.02 -12.06
C ALA A 118 5.79 12.62 -13.44
N GLY A 119 5.58 13.93 -13.54
CA GLY A 119 6.09 14.75 -14.63
C GLY A 119 6.70 16.00 -14.02
N CYS A 120 7.98 16.26 -14.32
CA CYS A 120 8.66 17.47 -13.90
C CYS A 120 8.73 18.48 -15.04
N SER A 121 9.10 19.72 -14.73
CA SER A 121 9.32 20.73 -15.76
C SER A 121 10.67 20.51 -16.46
N ALA A 122 10.85 21.09 -17.65
CA ALA A 122 12.16 21.12 -18.30
C ALA A 122 13.22 21.74 -17.37
N GLY A 123 14.43 21.18 -17.37
CA GLY A 123 15.50 21.54 -16.43
C GLY A 123 15.44 20.81 -15.07
N GLN A 124 14.49 19.90 -14.88
CA GLN A 124 14.39 19.03 -13.71
C GLN A 124 14.35 17.54 -14.10
N TYR A 125 14.76 16.67 -13.19
CA TYR A 125 14.57 15.23 -13.29
C TYR A 125 13.69 14.71 -12.15
N ILE A 126 13.12 13.53 -12.37
CA ILE A 126 12.28 12.83 -11.40
C ILE A 126 13.19 12.09 -10.44
N ASP A 127 13.37 12.64 -9.23
CA ASP A 127 14.03 11.92 -8.15
C ASP A 127 13.02 10.98 -7.48
N GLN A 128 13.20 9.67 -7.72
CA GLN A 128 12.38 8.59 -7.17
C GLN A 128 13.01 7.93 -5.94
N SER A 129 13.99 8.56 -5.29
CA SER A 129 14.64 8.00 -4.09
C SER A 129 13.64 7.67 -2.97
N ALA A 130 12.53 8.40 -2.89
CA ALA A 130 11.43 8.13 -1.95
C ALA A 130 10.43 7.06 -2.45
N CYS A 131 10.61 6.53 -3.66
CA CYS A 131 9.80 5.48 -4.25
C CYS A 131 10.53 4.12 -4.22
N ASP A 132 10.89 3.70 -3.03
CA ASP A 132 11.70 2.50 -2.79
C ASP A 132 10.88 1.21 -2.60
N GLY A 133 9.55 1.29 -2.71
CA GLY A 133 8.64 0.17 -2.46
C GLY A 133 8.19 0.00 -1.01
N THR A 134 8.62 0.86 -0.09
CA THR A 134 8.30 0.73 1.35
C THR A 134 7.29 1.76 1.85
N GLY A 135 7.21 2.92 1.21
CA GLY A 135 6.30 4.00 1.56
C GLY A 135 4.86 3.80 1.06
N SER A 136 3.90 4.50 1.68
CA SER A 136 2.48 4.50 1.29
C SER A 136 2.05 5.73 0.48
N SER A 137 3.02 6.45 -0.06
CA SER A 137 2.80 7.69 -0.80
C SER A 137 3.57 7.66 -2.11
N ASN A 138 3.08 8.42 -3.08
CA ASN A 138 3.77 8.62 -4.35
C ASN A 138 5.04 9.47 -4.10
N GLY A 139 6.13 8.79 -3.73
CA GLY A 139 7.38 9.38 -3.28
C GLY A 139 8.30 9.77 -4.43
N TRP A 140 8.06 10.93 -5.03
CA TRP A 140 9.01 11.55 -5.95
C TRP A 140 9.08 13.05 -5.73
N VAL A 141 10.20 13.63 -6.11
CA VAL A 141 10.39 15.09 -6.13
C VAL A 141 11.04 15.50 -7.44
N CYS A 142 10.78 16.73 -7.88
CA CYS A 142 11.50 17.30 -9.02
C CYS A 142 12.80 17.93 -8.52
N ALA A 143 13.92 17.32 -8.90
CA ALA A 143 15.26 17.81 -8.60
C ALA A 143 15.83 18.57 -9.81
N ALA A 144 16.63 19.60 -9.57
CA ALA A 144 17.26 20.38 -10.64
C ALA A 144 18.35 19.56 -11.35
N CYS A 145 18.41 19.66 -12.68
CA CYS A 145 19.51 19.12 -13.47
C CYS A 145 20.74 20.01 -13.47
N GLY A 146 21.88 19.46 -13.90
CA GLY A 146 23.16 20.17 -14.02
C GLY A 146 23.93 20.28 -12.70
N THR A 147 23.47 19.59 -11.64
CA THR A 147 24.11 19.63 -10.32
C THR A 147 25.24 18.61 -10.21
N ALA A 148 25.16 17.52 -10.97
CA ALA A 148 26.15 16.43 -10.92
C ALA A 148 27.33 16.59 -11.88
N LEU A 149 27.20 17.43 -12.91
CA LEU A 149 28.20 17.59 -13.97
C LEU A 149 29.02 18.86 -13.74
N THR A 150 30.31 18.84 -14.05
CA THR A 150 31.11 20.07 -14.11
C THR A 150 31.85 20.07 -15.44
N CYS A 151 31.64 21.10 -16.26
CA CYS A 151 32.28 21.21 -17.56
C CYS A 151 33.60 21.96 -17.46
N THR A 152 34.51 21.68 -18.39
CA THR A 152 35.79 22.39 -18.46
C THR A 152 35.63 23.74 -19.16
N ALA A 153 36.60 24.65 -18.97
CA ALA A 153 36.67 25.88 -19.74
C ALA A 153 36.60 25.60 -21.25
N GLY A 154 35.85 26.43 -21.99
CA GLY A 154 35.51 26.22 -23.39
C GLY A 154 34.26 25.36 -23.63
N GLN A 155 33.57 24.92 -22.58
CA GLN A 155 32.29 24.20 -22.66
C GLN A 155 31.21 24.86 -21.79
N TYR A 156 29.94 24.54 -22.07
CA TYR A 156 28.79 24.84 -21.23
C TYR A 156 28.00 23.55 -20.96
N GLN A 157 27.21 23.55 -19.88
CA GLN A 157 26.29 22.46 -19.58
C GLN A 157 25.04 22.57 -20.46
N ASP A 158 24.84 21.61 -21.35
CA ASP A 158 23.59 21.45 -22.07
C ASP A 158 22.58 20.68 -21.20
N LEU A 159 21.51 21.38 -20.81
CA LEU A 159 20.38 20.83 -20.08
C LEU A 159 19.21 20.43 -20.98
N ALA A 160 19.32 20.58 -22.30
CA ALA A 160 18.26 20.18 -23.24
C ALA A 160 17.82 18.71 -23.09
N PRO A 161 18.72 17.74 -22.78
CA PRO A 161 18.31 16.36 -22.50
C PRO A 161 17.46 16.19 -21.24
N CYS A 162 17.50 17.16 -20.31
CA CYS A 162 16.74 17.16 -19.08
C CYS A 162 15.32 17.72 -19.30
N THR A 163 14.45 16.85 -19.80
CA THR A 163 13.10 17.22 -20.24
C THR A 163 12.03 17.16 -19.13
N GLY A 164 12.35 16.70 -17.92
CA GLY A 164 11.36 16.44 -16.88
C GLY A 164 10.76 15.04 -16.88
N SER A 165 11.18 14.16 -17.79
CA SER A 165 10.65 12.79 -17.95
C SER A 165 11.65 11.69 -17.58
N THR A 166 12.90 12.04 -17.24
CA THR A 166 13.94 11.09 -16.85
C THR A 166 14.03 10.95 -15.34
N ASN A 167 14.52 9.82 -14.85
CA ASN A 167 14.77 9.54 -13.43
C ASN A 167 16.22 9.81 -13.00
N ALA A 168 16.94 10.60 -13.78
CA ALA A 168 18.35 10.91 -13.57
C ALA A 168 18.65 12.34 -14.03
N ASP A 169 19.66 12.96 -13.41
CA ASP A 169 20.26 14.21 -13.88
C ASP A 169 20.96 13.93 -15.22
N VAL A 170 20.27 14.19 -16.33
CA VAL A 170 20.80 14.04 -17.68
C VAL A 170 21.22 15.40 -18.20
N SER A 171 22.52 15.65 -18.16
CA SER A 171 23.16 16.84 -18.72
C SER A 171 24.42 16.43 -19.48
N ALA A 172 24.85 17.25 -20.44
CA ALA A 172 26.04 17.00 -21.23
C ALA A 172 26.92 18.25 -21.32
N CYS A 173 28.23 18.09 -21.46
CA CYS A 173 29.11 19.22 -21.75
C CYS A 173 29.20 19.42 -23.25
N VAL A 174 28.85 20.62 -23.71
CA VAL A 174 28.89 21.01 -25.13
C VAL A 174 29.91 22.13 -25.30
N ALA A 175 30.74 22.04 -26.34
CA ALA A 175 31.71 23.09 -26.63
C ALA A 175 30.99 24.41 -26.95
N CYS A 176 31.47 25.52 -26.40
CA CYS A 176 30.98 26.83 -26.82
C CYS A 176 31.32 27.06 -28.28
N THR A 177 30.38 27.66 -29.00
CA THR A 177 30.51 27.90 -30.42
C THR A 177 30.34 29.39 -30.73
N ALA A 178 31.06 29.84 -31.74
CA ALA A 178 30.90 31.18 -32.26
C ALA A 178 31.20 31.14 -33.77
N THR A 179 30.33 31.79 -34.54
CA THR A 179 30.54 32.01 -35.97
C THR A 179 30.67 33.51 -36.19
N CYS A 180 31.90 33.95 -36.46
CA CYS A 180 32.22 35.37 -36.55
C CYS A 180 32.51 35.78 -37.99
N GLY A 181 32.06 36.98 -38.36
CA GLY A 181 32.40 37.61 -39.63
C GLY A 181 33.84 38.14 -39.66
N VAL A 182 34.27 38.61 -40.83
CA VAL A 182 35.56 39.28 -41.00
C VAL A 182 35.67 40.50 -40.07
N GLY A 183 36.84 40.71 -39.46
CA GLY A 183 37.07 41.78 -38.48
C GLY A 183 36.74 41.43 -37.02
N PHE A 184 36.33 40.19 -36.74
CA PHE A 184 36.04 39.70 -35.39
C PHE A 184 36.82 38.40 -35.09
N TYR A 185 37.18 38.18 -33.82
CA TYR A 185 37.72 36.91 -33.32
C TYR A 185 36.71 36.23 -32.37
N LYS A 186 36.83 34.90 -32.25
CA LYS A 186 36.00 34.11 -31.33
C LYS A 186 36.49 34.32 -29.91
N ASP A 187 35.60 34.74 -29.04
CA ASP A 187 35.86 35.00 -27.64
C ASP A 187 35.04 34.01 -26.79
N PHE A 188 35.76 33.17 -26.06
CA PHE A 188 35.20 32.16 -25.15
C PHE A 188 35.54 32.47 -23.69
N SER A 189 35.94 33.70 -23.37
CA SER A 189 36.34 34.10 -22.00
C SER A 189 35.23 33.88 -20.97
N ASP A 190 33.96 34.06 -21.36
CA ASP A 190 32.81 33.80 -20.50
C ASP A 190 32.44 32.32 -20.43
N CYS A 191 32.93 31.50 -21.36
CA CYS A 191 32.67 30.06 -21.42
C CYS A 191 33.52 29.29 -20.41
N THR A 192 33.22 29.47 -19.14
CA THR A 192 34.01 28.98 -18.00
C THR A 192 33.70 27.53 -17.60
N GLY A 193 32.67 26.90 -18.17
CA GLY A 193 32.16 25.59 -17.74
C GLY A 193 31.03 25.64 -16.72
N ALA A 194 30.70 26.83 -16.17
CA ALA A 194 29.71 27.00 -15.10
C ALA A 194 28.30 27.41 -15.58
N GLY A 195 28.13 27.77 -16.86
CA GLY A 195 26.85 28.20 -17.41
C GLY A 195 26.10 27.10 -18.15
N THR A 196 24.79 27.30 -18.33
CA THR A 196 23.87 26.34 -18.97
C THR A 196 23.51 26.71 -20.42
N ALA A 197 24.24 27.64 -21.01
CA ALA A 197 24.01 28.14 -22.36
C ALA A 197 25.33 28.47 -23.04
N ASP A 198 25.33 28.44 -24.38
CA ASP A 198 26.47 28.85 -25.18
C ASP A 198 26.79 30.32 -24.93
N GLN A 199 28.03 30.58 -24.53
CA GLN A 199 28.56 31.91 -24.21
C GLN A 199 29.65 32.33 -25.20
N GLY A 200 29.83 31.57 -26.29
CA GLY A 200 30.70 31.99 -27.38
C GLY A 200 30.20 33.28 -28.02
N LYS A 201 31.07 34.28 -28.07
CA LYS A 201 30.77 35.59 -28.65
C LYS A 201 31.85 35.99 -29.65
N CYS A 202 31.52 36.99 -30.47
CA CYS A 202 32.45 37.57 -31.42
C CYS A 202 32.91 38.94 -30.92
N THR A 203 34.21 39.09 -30.74
CA THR A 203 34.82 40.34 -30.27
C THR A 203 35.58 41.00 -31.42
N ALA A 204 35.43 42.31 -31.60
CA ALA A 204 36.06 43.03 -32.71
C ALA A 204 37.59 43.03 -32.56
N CYS A 205 38.30 42.90 -33.68
CA CYS A 205 39.75 43.09 -33.70
C CYS A 205 40.06 44.58 -33.52
N SER A 206 40.79 44.94 -32.47
CA SER A 206 41.33 46.30 -32.31
C SER A 206 42.63 46.45 -33.10
N ALA A 207 42.78 47.61 -33.74
CA ALA A 207 43.97 48.00 -34.51
C ALA A 207 45.18 48.31 -33.62
#